data_AF-A0A2V1D0N4-F1
#
_entry.id   AF-A0A2V1D0N4-F1
#
_cell.length_a   1.000
_cell.length_b   1.000
_cell.length_c   1.000
_cell.angle_alpha   90.00
_cell.angle_beta   90.00
_cell.angle_gamma   90.00
#
_symmetry.space_group_name_H-M   'P 1'
#
loop_
_entity.id
_entity.type
_entity.pdbx_description
1 polymer ?
#
loop_
_entity_poly.entity_id
_entity_poly.type
_entity_poly.pdbx_seq_one_letter_code
_entity_poly.pdbx_strand_id
1 'polypeptide(L)'
;IGAHPDDTWCKNVGMAESLRWANWLSEEEMLPAVASNARIMRYGYQSQWLGKEAMWQKASAVAQRRLLALQRRRKEFPFRPLIFISHCFGGLVASYALLDARHDKDEWPGIFDSTTGLPFFGTPFRGAVGMSQIEMLEAARREYHEDKDSRRF
;
A
#
# COMPACT_ATOMS: atom_id res chain seq x y z
N ILE A 1 -17.95 1.18 0.58
CA ILE A 1 -16.92 0.11 0.66
C ILE A 1 -15.58 0.80 0.81
N GLY A 2 -15.03 0.80 2.02
CA GLY A 2 -13.70 1.34 2.32
C GLY A 2 -13.13 0.52 3.47
N ALA A 3 -11.87 0.10 3.36
CA ALA A 3 -11.23 -0.74 4.35
C ALA A 3 -10.71 0.17 5.48
N HIS A 4 -11.29 0.09 6.68
CA HIS A 4 -10.86 0.88 7.83
C HIS A 4 -9.50 0.35 8.32
N PRO A 5 -8.46 1.18 8.50
CA PRO A 5 -7.10 0.72 8.79
C PRO A 5 -6.97 -0.05 10.11
N ASP A 6 -7.89 0.18 11.06
CA ASP A 6 -7.90 -0.51 12.34
C ASP A 6 -8.61 -1.86 12.27
N ASP A 7 -9.59 -2.02 11.37
CA ASP A 7 -10.45 -3.22 11.33
C ASP A 7 -10.05 -4.19 10.23
N THR A 8 -9.39 -3.70 9.17
CA THR A 8 -9.00 -4.49 7.98
C THR A 8 -8.18 -5.73 8.35
N TRP A 9 -7.39 -5.62 9.42
CA TRP A 9 -6.48 -6.66 9.87
C TRP A 9 -6.98 -7.38 11.13
N CYS A 10 -8.26 -7.16 11.48
CA CYS A 10 -8.91 -7.76 12.63
C CYS A 10 -9.80 -8.92 12.20
N LYS A 11 -9.77 -10.02 12.97
CA LYS A 11 -10.69 -11.15 12.80
C LYS A 11 -11.26 -11.54 14.16
N ASN A 12 -12.55 -11.85 14.20
CA ASN A 12 -13.13 -12.50 15.37
C ASN A 12 -12.61 -13.95 15.45
N VAL A 13 -11.91 -14.25 16.53
CA VAL A 13 -11.36 -15.56 16.88
C VAL A 13 -12.08 -16.18 18.09
N GLY A 14 -13.08 -15.49 18.63
CA GLY A 14 -13.95 -15.97 19.69
C GLY A 14 -15.17 -16.72 19.18
N MET A 15 -16.02 -17.18 20.10
CA MET A 15 -17.28 -17.85 19.78
C MET A 15 -18.41 -16.82 19.57
N ALA A 16 -19.54 -17.25 19.01
CA ALA A 16 -20.70 -16.37 18.81
C ALA A 16 -21.18 -15.72 20.13
N GLU A 17 -21.02 -16.41 21.26
CA GLU A 17 -21.41 -15.97 22.60
C GLU A 17 -20.29 -15.20 23.33
N SER A 18 -19.06 -15.21 22.81
CA SER A 18 -17.88 -14.56 23.41
C SER A 18 -16.95 -14.03 22.33
N LEU A 19 -17.29 -12.86 21.80
CA LEU A 19 -16.51 -12.22 20.74
C LEU A 19 -15.10 -11.88 21.25
N ARG A 20 -14.08 -12.27 20.48
CA ARG A 20 -12.69 -11.91 20.73
C ARG A 20 -12.08 -11.48 19.41
N TRP A 21 -11.73 -10.21 19.30
CA TRP A 21 -11.10 -9.68 18.10
C TRP A 21 -9.59 -9.76 18.24
N ALA A 22 -8.94 -10.42 17.30
CA ALA A 22 -7.50 -10.45 17.19
C ALA A 22 -7.05 -9.56 16.03
N ASN A 23 -6.08 -8.68 16.29
CA ASN A 23 -5.50 -7.80 15.28
C ASN A 23 -4.13 -8.32 14.83
N TRP A 24 -4.05 -8.77 13.57
CA TRP A 24 -2.83 -9.35 13.02
C TRP A 24 -1.59 -8.46 13.11
N LEU A 25 -1.78 -7.13 13.12
CA LEU A 25 -0.67 -6.17 13.16
C LEU A 25 -0.12 -5.89 14.57
N SER A 26 -0.83 -6.26 15.64
CA SER A 26 -0.47 -5.88 17.01
C SER A 26 -0.50 -7.02 18.03
N GLU A 27 -1.17 -8.13 17.75
CA GLU A 27 -1.15 -9.31 18.62
C GLU A 27 0.26 -9.90 18.69
N GLU A 28 0.76 -10.17 19.89
CA GLU A 28 2.16 -10.55 20.15
C GLU A 28 2.58 -11.80 19.35
N GLU A 29 1.70 -12.79 19.28
CA GLU A 29 1.93 -14.07 18.59
C GLU A 29 1.74 -14.00 17.06
N MET A 30 1.50 -12.81 16.48
CA MET A 30 1.19 -12.64 15.05
C MET A 30 2.33 -11.95 14.28
N LEU A 31 2.04 -10.89 13.50
CA LEU A 31 3.08 -10.18 12.74
C LEU A 31 4.23 -9.68 13.62
N PRO A 32 4.01 -9.17 14.84
CA PRO A 32 5.09 -8.86 15.78
C PRO A 32 6.02 -10.04 16.08
N ALA A 33 5.53 -11.27 16.30
CA ALA A 33 6.40 -12.44 16.51
C ALA A 33 7.25 -12.78 15.28
N VAL A 34 6.69 -12.64 14.07
CA VAL A 34 7.40 -12.90 12.82
C VAL A 34 8.46 -11.82 12.52
N ALA A 35 8.18 -10.57 12.89
CA ALA A 35 9.00 -9.40 12.58
C ALA A 35 9.31 -8.58 13.84
N SER A 36 9.88 -9.22 14.86
CA SER A 36 10.06 -8.67 16.21
C SER A 36 10.88 -7.38 16.30
N ASN A 37 11.80 -7.17 15.36
CA ASN A 37 12.62 -5.95 15.28
C ASN A 37 12.07 -4.90 14.30
N ALA A 38 10.94 -5.17 13.66
CA ALA A 38 10.35 -4.28 12.66
C ALA A 38 9.41 -3.25 13.31
N ARG A 39 9.41 -2.04 12.75
CA ARG A 39 8.38 -1.04 13.08
C ARG A 39 7.16 -1.29 12.20
N ILE A 40 6.05 -1.69 12.81
CA ILE A 40 4.78 -1.89 12.13
C ILE A 40 4.03 -0.55 12.07
N MET A 41 3.60 -0.15 10.87
CA MET A 41 2.91 1.11 10.63
C MET A 41 1.66 0.89 9.78
N ARG A 42 0.62 1.68 10.03
CA ARG A 42 -0.62 1.67 9.26
C ARG A 42 -0.79 3.01 8.56
N TYR A 43 -1.31 2.97 7.35
CA TYR A 43 -1.63 4.16 6.57
C TYR A 43 -3.09 4.10 6.13
N GLY A 44 -3.92 4.89 6.80
CA GLY A 44 -5.34 5.05 6.48
C GLY A 44 -5.56 6.25 5.57
N TYR A 45 -6.53 6.14 4.67
CA TYR A 45 -6.99 7.24 3.82
C TYR A 45 -8.47 7.05 3.48
N GLN A 46 -9.18 8.14 3.20
CA GLN A 46 -10.57 8.08 2.80
C GLN A 46 -10.69 7.56 1.35
N SER A 47 -11.23 6.36 1.18
CA SER A 47 -11.52 5.80 -0.14
C SER A 47 -12.90 6.26 -0.62
N GLN A 48 -12.96 7.40 -1.32
CA GLN A 48 -14.19 7.79 -2.02
C GLN A 48 -14.23 7.11 -3.40
N TRP A 49 -15.01 6.04 -3.53
CA TRP A 49 -15.18 5.28 -4.78
C TRP A 49 -16.30 5.86 -5.64
N LEU A 50 -15.97 6.67 -6.65
CA LEU A 50 -16.90 7.04 -7.71
C LEU A 50 -16.12 7.17 -9.02
N GLY A 51 -16.45 6.35 -10.03
CA GLY A 51 -15.90 6.41 -11.40
C GLY A 51 -14.52 5.78 -11.60
N LYS A 52 -14.26 5.22 -12.81
CA LYS A 52 -12.94 4.70 -13.19
C LYS A 52 -11.92 5.84 -13.19
N GLU A 53 -12.13 6.92 -13.91
CA GLU A 53 -11.15 8.04 -13.97
C GLU A 53 -10.85 8.68 -12.61
N ALA A 54 -11.89 8.95 -11.82
CA ALA A 54 -11.74 9.51 -10.48
C ALA A 54 -11.06 8.54 -9.48
N MET A 55 -11.01 7.23 -9.76
CA MET A 55 -10.23 6.28 -8.96
C MET A 55 -8.71 6.48 -9.10
N TRP A 56 -8.21 6.75 -10.31
CA TRP A 56 -6.76 6.85 -10.58
C TRP A 56 -6.17 8.16 -10.07
N GLN A 57 -6.89 9.26 -10.31
CA GLN A 57 -6.56 10.56 -9.72
C GLN A 57 -6.53 10.47 -8.19
N LYS A 58 -7.40 9.66 -7.58
CA LYS A 58 -7.35 9.38 -6.14
C LYS A 58 -6.17 8.50 -5.73
N ALA A 59 -5.83 7.45 -6.49
CA ALA A 59 -4.74 6.53 -6.14
C ALA A 59 -3.38 7.23 -6.09
N SER A 60 -3.05 7.96 -7.14
CA SER A 60 -1.84 8.77 -7.28
C SER A 60 -1.76 9.90 -6.24
N ALA A 61 -2.84 10.64 -6.00
CA ALA A 61 -2.86 11.67 -4.96
C ALA A 61 -2.67 11.07 -3.56
N VAL A 62 -3.29 9.93 -3.28
CA VAL A 62 -3.09 9.19 -2.02
C VAL A 62 -1.66 8.65 -1.92
N ALA A 63 -1.06 8.21 -3.03
CA ALA A 63 0.31 7.73 -3.10
C ALA A 63 1.33 8.85 -2.78
N GLN A 64 1.17 10.04 -3.35
CA GLN A 64 2.02 11.19 -3.03
C GLN A 64 1.93 11.57 -1.55
N ARG A 65 0.70 11.64 -1.00
CA ARG A 65 0.49 11.90 0.44
C ARG A 65 1.15 10.83 1.31
N ARG A 66 1.11 9.56 0.88
CA ARG A 66 1.77 8.45 1.56
C ARG A 66 3.29 8.62 1.52
N LEU A 67 3.87 8.96 0.38
CA LEU A 67 5.31 9.20 0.23
C LEU A 67 5.79 10.32 1.15
N LEU A 68 5.08 11.45 1.20
CA LEU A 68 5.37 12.54 2.13
C LEU A 68 5.33 12.09 3.59
N ALA A 69 4.29 11.35 3.98
CA ALA A 69 4.16 10.83 5.34
C ALA A 69 5.29 9.84 5.69
N LEU A 70 5.64 8.98 4.75
CA LEU A 70 6.68 7.97 4.92
C LEU A 70 8.07 8.61 5.00
N GLN A 71 8.37 9.57 4.14
CA GLN A 71 9.63 10.31 4.14
C GLN A 71 9.87 11.00 5.48
N ARG A 72 8.84 11.68 6.02
CA ARG A 72 8.91 12.29 7.36
C ARG A 72 9.24 11.27 8.45
N ARG A 73 8.63 10.07 8.38
CA ARG A 73 8.83 8.99 9.36
C ARG A 73 10.19 8.30 9.25
N ARG A 74 10.88 8.49 8.12
CA ARG A 74 12.17 7.87 7.79
C ARG A 74 13.32 8.87 7.70
N LYS A 75 13.11 10.14 8.08
CA LYS A 75 14.11 11.21 7.98
C LYS A 75 15.49 10.82 8.52
N GLU A 76 15.53 10.12 9.66
CA GLU A 76 16.78 9.67 10.30
C GLU A 76 17.36 8.39 9.69
N PHE A 77 16.53 7.56 9.04
CA PHE A 77 16.91 6.27 8.50
C PHE A 77 16.32 6.05 7.09
N PRO A 78 16.72 6.87 6.09
CA PRO A 78 16.09 6.89 4.77
C PRO A 78 16.20 5.57 4.01
N PHE A 79 17.21 4.75 4.31
CA PHE A 79 17.49 3.47 3.66
C PHE A 79 17.12 2.23 4.49
N ARG A 80 16.44 2.38 5.64
CA ARG A 80 15.99 1.23 6.45
C ARG A 80 15.12 0.28 5.60
N PRO A 81 15.35 -1.05 5.59
CA PRO A 81 14.52 -1.96 4.79
C PRO A 81 13.02 -1.73 4.99
N LEU A 82 12.27 -1.72 3.88
CA LEU A 82 10.86 -1.39 3.82
C LEU A 82 10.06 -2.51 3.16
N ILE A 83 8.95 -2.89 3.75
CA ILE A 83 7.98 -3.82 3.18
C ILE A 83 6.62 -3.14 3.16
N PHE A 84 5.94 -3.21 2.03
CA PHE A 84 4.60 -2.67 1.86
C PHE A 84 3.57 -3.78 1.74
N ILE A 85 2.83 -4.01 2.83
CA ILE A 85 1.70 -4.96 2.84
C ILE A 85 0.45 -4.18 2.45
N SER A 86 -0.16 -4.56 1.34
CA SER A 86 -1.25 -3.78 0.74
C SER A 86 -2.50 -4.63 0.53
N HIS A 87 -3.66 -4.07 0.86
CA HIS A 87 -4.96 -4.72 0.69
C HIS A 87 -5.86 -3.89 -0.22
N CYS A 88 -6.62 -4.57 -1.09
CA CYS A 88 -7.59 -3.96 -2.00
C CYS A 88 -6.96 -2.80 -2.78
N PHE A 89 -7.61 -1.64 -2.82
CA PHE A 89 -7.15 -0.42 -3.47
C PHE A 89 -5.80 0.10 -2.94
N GLY A 90 -5.42 -0.27 -1.72
CA GLY A 90 -4.12 0.09 -1.14
C GLY A 90 -2.94 -0.46 -1.95
N GLY A 91 -3.14 -1.53 -2.70
CA GLY A 91 -2.10 -2.06 -3.59
C GLY A 91 -1.79 -1.15 -4.77
N LEU A 92 -2.81 -0.55 -5.38
CA LEU A 92 -2.59 0.47 -6.42
C LEU A 92 -1.84 1.67 -5.83
N VAL A 93 -2.27 2.17 -4.68
CA VAL A 93 -1.59 3.27 -3.97
C VAL A 93 -0.11 2.95 -3.71
N ALA A 94 0.21 1.74 -3.26
CA ALA A 94 1.60 1.32 -3.02
C ALA A 94 2.42 1.23 -4.31
N SER A 95 1.84 0.71 -5.39
CA SER A 95 2.49 0.65 -6.70
C SER A 95 2.76 2.04 -7.28
N TYR A 96 1.77 2.94 -7.29
CA TYR A 96 1.95 4.33 -7.72
C TYR A 96 3.06 5.03 -6.91
N ALA A 97 3.07 4.84 -5.59
CA ALA A 97 4.09 5.43 -4.72
C ALA A 97 5.50 4.92 -5.06
N LEU A 98 5.65 3.62 -5.33
CA LEU A 98 6.94 3.05 -5.73
C LEU A 98 7.39 3.50 -7.11
N LEU A 99 6.46 3.68 -8.05
CA LEU A 99 6.76 4.18 -9.38
C LEU A 99 7.21 5.65 -9.34
N ASP A 100 6.51 6.50 -8.59
CA ASP A 100 6.93 7.88 -8.33
C ASP A 100 8.32 7.90 -7.67
N ALA A 101 8.54 7.11 -6.61
CA ALA A 101 9.82 7.06 -5.91
C ALA A 101 10.99 6.51 -6.74
N ARG A 102 10.70 5.64 -7.72
CA ARG A 102 11.70 5.15 -8.68
C ARG A 102 12.05 6.23 -9.70
N HIS A 103 11.05 6.99 -10.13
CA HIS A 103 11.19 7.99 -11.18
C HIS A 103 11.91 9.24 -10.66
N ASP A 104 11.57 9.71 -9.47
CA ASP A 104 12.16 10.88 -8.83
C ASP A 104 12.87 10.48 -7.52
N LYS A 105 14.10 9.99 -7.67
CA LYS A 105 14.92 9.56 -6.52
C LYS A 105 15.39 10.71 -5.64
N ASP A 106 15.48 11.92 -6.20
CA ASP A 106 15.91 13.11 -5.49
C ASP A 106 14.79 13.62 -4.59
N GLU A 107 13.54 13.57 -5.05
CA GLU A 107 12.35 13.88 -4.24
C GLU A 107 12.09 12.79 -3.18
N TRP A 108 12.31 11.51 -3.53
CA TRP A 108 11.97 10.33 -2.71
C TRP A 108 13.17 9.44 -2.34
N PRO A 109 14.22 10.00 -1.69
CA PRO A 109 15.47 9.29 -1.48
C PRO A 109 15.30 8.03 -0.64
N GLY A 110 15.84 6.93 -1.16
CA GLY A 110 15.89 5.64 -0.47
C GLY A 110 14.56 4.87 -0.39
N ILE A 111 13.43 5.43 -0.82
CA ILE A 111 12.13 4.73 -0.72
C ILE A 111 12.10 3.50 -1.64
N PHE A 112 12.38 3.69 -2.93
CA PHE A 112 12.40 2.58 -3.88
C PHE A 112 13.56 1.60 -3.56
N ASP A 113 14.77 2.14 -3.36
CA ASP A 113 15.99 1.33 -3.19
C ASP A 113 16.00 0.51 -1.89
N SER A 114 15.27 0.92 -0.85
CA SER A 114 15.13 0.14 0.39
C SER A 114 13.88 -0.73 0.44
N THR A 115 13.03 -0.72 -0.59
CA THR A 115 11.85 -1.58 -0.63
C THR A 115 12.26 -3.00 -0.99
N THR A 116 12.04 -3.92 -0.05
CA THR A 116 12.45 -5.33 -0.13
C THR A 116 11.28 -6.29 -0.35
N GLY A 117 10.04 -5.82 -0.21
CA GLY A 117 8.85 -6.62 -0.43
C GLY A 117 7.57 -5.80 -0.61
N LEU A 118 6.65 -6.33 -1.42
CA LEU A 118 5.36 -5.70 -1.72
C LEU A 118 4.22 -6.74 -1.81
N PRO A 119 3.78 -7.35 -0.69
CA PRO A 119 2.66 -8.29 -0.70
C PRO A 119 1.32 -7.59 -1.01
N PHE A 120 0.49 -8.23 -1.86
CA PHE A 120 -0.84 -7.75 -2.23
C PHE A 120 -1.94 -8.73 -1.80
N PHE A 121 -3.02 -8.20 -1.22
CA PHE A 121 -4.21 -8.95 -0.84
C PHE A 121 -5.45 -8.37 -1.53
N GLY A 122 -6.02 -9.10 -2.49
CA GLY A 122 -7.26 -8.69 -3.17
C GLY A 122 -7.16 -7.36 -3.92
N THR A 123 -5.97 -6.96 -4.36
CA THR A 123 -5.77 -5.72 -5.11
C THR A 123 -6.26 -5.89 -6.57
N PRO A 124 -7.20 -5.05 -7.03
CA PRO A 124 -7.73 -5.15 -8.38
C PRO A 124 -6.81 -4.45 -9.38
N PHE A 125 -5.75 -5.15 -9.83
CA PHE A 125 -5.09 -4.81 -11.08
C PHE A 125 -6.07 -5.22 -12.19
N ARG A 126 -6.58 -4.29 -12.99
CA ARG A 126 -7.72 -4.53 -13.89
C ARG A 126 -7.59 -5.85 -14.67
N GLY A 127 -8.63 -6.69 -14.65
CA GLY A 127 -8.72 -7.90 -15.48
C GLY A 127 -7.87 -9.11 -15.05
N ALA A 128 -7.13 -9.02 -13.95
CA ALA A 128 -6.21 -10.07 -13.50
C ALA A 128 -6.89 -11.23 -12.75
N VAL A 129 -7.76 -11.98 -13.42
CA VAL A 129 -7.98 -13.38 -13.02
C VAL A 129 -6.87 -14.18 -13.69
N GLY A 130 -5.81 -14.54 -12.93
CA GLY A 130 -4.73 -15.40 -13.42
C GLY A 130 -3.41 -14.71 -13.84
N MET A 131 -3.21 -13.42 -13.56
CA MET A 131 -1.91 -12.78 -13.79
C MET A 131 -0.89 -13.11 -12.69
N SER A 132 0.36 -13.28 -13.09
CA SER A 132 1.53 -13.32 -12.23
C SER A 132 1.83 -11.95 -11.60
N GLN A 133 2.64 -11.93 -10.53
CA GLN A 133 3.04 -10.70 -9.85
C GLN A 133 3.76 -9.70 -10.77
N ILE A 134 4.50 -10.20 -11.77
CA ILE A 134 5.22 -9.39 -12.76
C ILE A 134 4.21 -8.68 -13.68
N GLU A 135 3.19 -9.39 -14.14
CA GLU A 135 2.13 -8.81 -14.98
C GLU A 135 1.30 -7.77 -14.21
N MET A 136 1.04 -7.99 -12.92
CA MET A 136 0.41 -6.99 -12.04
C MET A 136 1.26 -5.72 -11.93
N LEU A 137 2.59 -5.87 -11.81
CA LEU A 137 3.51 -4.75 -11.74
C LEU A 137 3.62 -4.01 -13.08
N GLU A 138 3.64 -4.74 -14.20
CA GLU A 138 3.63 -4.18 -15.54
C GLU A 138 2.35 -3.42 -15.84
N ALA A 139 1.18 -3.97 -15.46
CA ALA A 139 -0.10 -3.30 -15.61
C ALA A 139 -0.10 -1.99 -14.82
N ALA A 140 0.34 -2.01 -13.55
CA ALA A 140 0.48 -0.79 -12.75
C ALA A 140 1.46 0.22 -13.38
N ARG A 141 2.55 -0.25 -13.98
CA ARG A 141 3.51 0.61 -14.69
C ARG A 141 2.92 1.25 -15.94
N ARG A 142 2.20 0.49 -16.78
CA ARG A 142 1.54 1.02 -17.99
C ARG A 142 0.50 2.07 -17.60
N GLU A 143 -0.35 1.75 -16.63
CA GLU A 143 -1.38 2.66 -16.13
C GLU A 143 -0.80 3.93 -15.48
N TYR A 144 0.38 3.83 -14.85
CA TYR A 144 1.10 5.01 -14.34
C TYR A 144 1.53 5.97 -15.45
N HIS A 145 2.05 5.45 -16.56
CA HIS A 145 2.46 6.28 -17.70
C HIS A 145 1.25 6.99 -18.34
N GLU A 146 0.13 6.28 -18.53
CA GLU A 146 -1.12 6.86 -19.05
C GLU A 146 -1.67 8.00 -18.17
N ASP A 147 -1.66 7.85 -16.84
CA ASP A 147 -2.11 8.88 -15.90
C ASP A 147 -1.20 10.12 -15.89
N LYS A 148 0.11 9.97 -16.09
CA LYS A 148 1.03 11.12 -16.19
C LYS A 148 0.83 11.90 -17.48
N ASP A 149 0.63 11.21 -18.60
CA ASP A 149 0.43 11.86 -19.90
C ASP A 149 -0.89 12.64 -19.94
N SER A 150 -1.95 12.15 -19.28
CA SER A 150 -3.23 12.87 -19.16
C SER A 150 -3.18 14.13 -18.27
N ARG A 151 -2.15 14.30 -17.43
CA ARG A 151 -1.96 15.50 -16.58
C ARG A 151 -1.10 16.60 -17.21
N ARG A 152 -0.50 16.34 -18.37
CA ARG A 152 0.37 17.30 -19.06
C ARG A 152 -0.37 18.27 -19.98
N PHE A 153 -1.70 18.19 -20.04
CA PHE A 153 -2.57 19.07 -20.83
C PHE A 153 -3.50 19.89 -19.95
#